data_AF-A0A674H7F9-F1
#
_entry.id   AF-A0A674H7F9-F1
#
_cell.length_a   1.000
_cell.length_b   1.000
_cell.length_c   1.000
_cell.angle_alpha   90.00
_cell.angle_beta   90.00
_cell.angle_gamma   90.00
#
_symmetry.space_group_name_H-M   'P 1'
#
loop_
_entity.id
_entity.type
_entity.pdbx_description
1 polymer ?
#
loop_
_entity_poly.entity_id
_entity_poly.type
_entity_poly.pdbx_seq_one_letter_code
_entity_poly.pdbx_strand_id
1 'polypeptide(L)'
;MQPPPRAPPALLPGLLLLWAAGHGRAQEVQAENVTVLEGGTAEITCHLHRYDGSIVVIQNPARQTLFFNGTRALKDERFELAEFSRRRLRLRLARARLDDEGGYFCQLYADDTHHQIATLTVLVPPEPPLVQAGALAVEGEELELTCLVPRARPPATLRWYRDRRELPGRSSHRQEGKVFWQRSVLRLRPERRDHGAVLTCEASHPALGRGQRRLTPFQLDVQYPPSARIHPSQSVLRQGDTLVLTCAVSGNPR
;
A
#
# COMPACT_ATOMS: atom_id res chain seq x y z
N MET A 1 36.96 -61.80 -57.30
CA MET A 1 37.13 -60.62 -58.18
C MET A 1 35.94 -59.70 -57.95
N GLN A 2 36.15 -58.64 -57.18
CA GLN A 2 35.12 -57.65 -56.83
C GLN A 2 35.00 -56.57 -57.92
N PRO A 3 33.80 -56.01 -58.17
CA PRO A 3 33.57 -54.97 -59.17
C PRO A 3 34.04 -53.56 -58.68
N PRO A 4 34.30 -52.62 -59.62
CA PRO A 4 34.76 -51.26 -59.33
C PRO A 4 33.64 -50.31 -58.81
N PRO A 5 34.00 -49.13 -58.27
CA PRO A 5 33.14 -48.34 -57.37
C PRO A 5 32.08 -47.46 -58.06
N ARG A 6 31.07 -47.07 -57.26
CA ARG A 6 29.90 -46.24 -57.59
C ARG A 6 30.26 -44.79 -57.95
N ALA A 7 29.55 -44.23 -58.94
CA ALA A 7 29.54 -42.79 -59.24
C ALA A 7 28.60 -42.01 -58.28
N PRO A 8 28.89 -40.73 -57.95
CA PRO A 8 28.04 -39.90 -57.10
C PRO A 8 26.83 -39.29 -57.87
N PRO A 9 25.78 -38.84 -57.15
CA PRO A 9 24.53 -38.40 -57.77
C PRO A 9 24.63 -36.97 -58.31
N ALA A 10 23.90 -36.69 -59.39
CA ALA A 10 23.70 -35.34 -59.91
C ALA A 10 22.73 -34.55 -59.02
N LEU A 11 23.17 -33.38 -58.56
CA LEU A 11 22.37 -32.43 -57.78
C LEU A 11 21.47 -31.62 -58.73
N LEU A 12 20.14 -31.75 -58.58
CA LEU A 12 19.17 -30.84 -59.20
C LEU A 12 19.18 -29.49 -58.46
N PRO A 13 19.05 -28.34 -59.14
CA PRO A 13 18.96 -27.05 -58.48
C PRO A 13 17.63 -26.97 -57.72
N GLY A 14 17.71 -26.79 -56.41
CA GLY A 14 16.56 -26.64 -55.53
C GLY A 14 15.77 -25.38 -55.88
N LEU A 15 14.48 -25.57 -56.20
CA LEU A 15 13.52 -24.48 -56.25
C LEU A 15 13.23 -24.06 -54.80
N LEU A 16 13.91 -23.03 -54.31
CA LEU A 16 13.55 -22.33 -53.08
C LEU A 16 12.22 -21.61 -53.34
N LEU A 17 11.11 -22.28 -53.01
CA LEU A 17 9.84 -21.62 -52.76
C LEU A 17 10.03 -20.70 -51.56
N LEU A 18 10.32 -19.43 -51.81
CA LEU A 18 10.15 -18.34 -50.86
C LEU A 18 8.67 -18.32 -50.47
N TRP A 19 8.33 -19.03 -49.40
CA TRP A 19 7.10 -18.73 -48.67
C TRP A 19 7.25 -17.31 -48.14
N ALA A 20 6.68 -16.36 -48.85
CA ALA A 20 6.33 -15.09 -48.26
C ALA A 20 5.37 -15.41 -47.12
N ALA A 21 5.90 -15.45 -45.90
CA ALA A 21 5.09 -15.37 -44.69
C ALA A 21 4.41 -13.99 -44.74
N GLY A 22 3.26 -13.95 -45.42
CA GLY A 22 2.33 -12.85 -45.29
C GLY A 22 2.07 -12.71 -43.80
N HIS A 23 2.62 -11.68 -43.19
CA HIS A 23 2.25 -11.26 -41.86
C HIS A 23 0.81 -10.72 -41.98
N GLY A 24 -0.15 -11.64 -42.10
CA GLY A 24 -1.55 -11.35 -41.85
C GLY A 24 -1.59 -10.69 -40.49
N ARG A 25 -1.99 -9.43 -40.46
CA ARG A 25 -1.99 -8.60 -39.25
C ARG A 25 -3.07 -9.12 -38.30
N ALA A 26 -2.75 -10.10 -37.47
CA ALA A 26 -3.63 -10.73 -36.48
C ALA A 26 -4.29 -9.70 -35.54
N GLN A 27 -5.47 -9.97 -34.99
CA GLN A 27 -6.08 -9.07 -34.00
C GLN A 27 -5.34 -9.15 -32.66
N GLU A 28 -5.41 -8.14 -31.80
CA GLU A 28 -4.72 -8.16 -30.50
C GLU A 28 -5.51 -7.34 -29.46
N VAL A 29 -5.41 -7.74 -28.19
CA VAL A 29 -5.98 -7.02 -27.05
C VAL A 29 -4.91 -6.70 -26.01
N GLN A 30 -4.90 -5.47 -25.50
CA GLN A 30 -3.98 -5.00 -24.46
C GLN A 30 -4.76 -4.41 -23.29
N ALA A 31 -4.26 -4.56 -22.07
CA ALA A 31 -4.96 -4.13 -20.87
C ALA A 31 -3.95 -3.75 -19.79
N GLU A 32 -4.28 -2.75 -19.00
CA GLU A 32 -3.40 -2.18 -17.99
C GLU A 32 -3.89 -2.50 -16.57
N ASN A 33 -2.95 -2.59 -15.63
CA ASN A 33 -3.29 -2.78 -14.22
C ASN A 33 -3.94 -1.53 -13.64
N VAL A 34 -4.95 -1.72 -12.81
CA VAL A 34 -5.74 -0.63 -12.22
C VAL A 34 -5.62 -0.70 -10.70
N THR A 35 -5.41 0.44 -10.06
CA THR A 35 -5.40 0.54 -8.60
C THR A 35 -6.49 1.50 -8.16
N VAL A 36 -7.32 1.10 -7.20
CA VAL A 36 -8.47 1.90 -6.72
C VAL A 36 -8.55 1.85 -5.21
N LEU A 37 -9.08 2.90 -4.58
CA LEU A 37 -9.41 2.87 -3.15
C LEU A 37 -10.68 2.02 -2.92
N GLU A 38 -10.77 1.35 -1.78
CA GLU A 38 -12.00 0.71 -1.34
C GLU A 38 -13.17 1.70 -1.34
N GLY A 39 -14.32 1.29 -1.88
CA GLY A 39 -15.50 2.12 -2.10
C GLY A 39 -15.41 3.03 -3.33
N GLY A 40 -14.24 3.15 -3.97
CA GLY A 40 -14.00 3.96 -5.14
C GLY A 40 -14.59 3.39 -6.44
N THR A 41 -14.33 4.07 -7.55
CA THR A 41 -14.71 3.62 -8.90
C THR A 41 -13.45 3.27 -9.69
N ALA A 42 -13.39 2.07 -10.25
CA ALA A 42 -12.29 1.61 -11.08
C ALA A 42 -12.70 1.64 -12.57
N GLU A 43 -11.77 1.98 -13.46
CA GLU A 43 -11.97 1.90 -14.91
C GLU A 43 -10.95 0.94 -15.52
N ILE A 44 -11.41 -0.22 -15.95
CA ILE A 44 -10.60 -1.23 -16.63
C ILE A 44 -10.75 -1.02 -18.13
N THR A 45 -9.65 -0.67 -18.80
CA THR A 45 -9.63 -0.44 -20.25
C THR A 45 -8.91 -1.58 -20.96
N CYS A 46 -9.56 -2.11 -21.99
CA CYS A 46 -8.97 -3.06 -22.92
C CYS A 46 -8.86 -2.41 -24.30
N HIS A 47 -7.65 -2.22 -24.78
CA HIS A 47 -7.33 -1.67 -26.08
C HIS A 47 -7.45 -2.77 -27.13
N LEU A 48 -8.24 -2.52 -28.17
CA LEU A 48 -8.51 -3.45 -29.26
C LEU A 48 -7.74 -2.97 -30.50
N HIS A 49 -6.91 -3.84 -31.06
CA HIS A 49 -6.14 -3.54 -32.26
C HIS A 49 -6.69 -4.31 -33.45
N ARG A 50 -7.04 -3.57 -34.51
CA ARG A 50 -7.60 -4.12 -35.76
C ARG A 50 -8.92 -4.87 -35.56
N TYR A 51 -9.74 -4.42 -34.61
CA TYR A 51 -11.04 -5.00 -34.33
C TYR A 51 -12.00 -4.93 -35.53
N ASP A 52 -12.54 -6.09 -35.90
CA ASP A 52 -13.41 -6.26 -37.07
C ASP A 52 -14.88 -6.52 -36.71
N GLY A 53 -15.22 -6.58 -35.42
CA GLY A 53 -16.55 -6.96 -34.95
C GLY A 53 -16.63 -8.37 -34.35
N SER A 54 -15.49 -9.06 -34.22
CA SER A 54 -15.36 -10.33 -33.50
C SER A 54 -15.91 -10.28 -32.07
N ILE A 55 -16.15 -11.44 -31.46
CA ILE A 55 -16.74 -11.51 -30.11
C ILE A 55 -15.70 -11.12 -29.06
N VAL A 56 -16.08 -10.18 -28.19
CA VAL A 56 -15.30 -9.76 -27.03
C VAL A 56 -16.02 -10.24 -25.77
N VAL A 57 -15.29 -10.92 -24.89
CA VAL A 57 -15.80 -11.38 -23.60
C VAL A 57 -14.95 -10.77 -22.49
N ILE A 58 -15.62 -10.22 -21.49
CA ILE A 58 -14.98 -9.73 -20.27
C ILE A 58 -15.34 -10.68 -19.14
N GLN A 59 -14.34 -11.18 -18.42
CA GLN A 59 -14.55 -12.03 -17.25
C GLN A 59 -13.96 -11.40 -15.99
N ASN A 60 -14.59 -11.66 -14.85
CA ASN A 60 -14.08 -11.28 -13.54
C ASN A 60 -12.96 -12.23 -13.06
N PRO A 61 -12.34 -11.98 -11.89
CA PRO A 61 -11.30 -12.86 -11.34
C PRO A 61 -11.72 -14.31 -11.11
N ALA A 62 -13.03 -14.56 -10.91
CA ALA A 62 -13.60 -15.90 -10.80
C ALA A 62 -13.92 -16.56 -12.16
N ARG A 63 -13.49 -15.96 -13.27
CA ARG A 63 -13.76 -16.38 -14.66
C ARG A 63 -15.25 -16.41 -15.03
N GLN A 64 -16.08 -15.64 -14.33
CA GLN A 64 -17.48 -15.43 -14.70
C GLN A 64 -17.59 -14.30 -15.73
N THR A 65 -18.39 -14.52 -16.77
CA THR A 65 -18.62 -13.50 -17.81
C THR A 65 -19.39 -12.31 -17.25
N LEU A 66 -18.79 -11.13 -17.30
CA LEU A 66 -19.40 -9.85 -16.96
C LEU A 66 -20.19 -9.30 -18.15
N PHE A 67 -19.54 -9.26 -19.31
CA PHE A 67 -20.10 -8.79 -20.57
C PHE A 67 -19.72 -9.72 -21.71
N PHE A 68 -20.70 -9.96 -22.57
CA PHE A 68 -20.55 -10.60 -23.86
C PHE A 68 -20.87 -9.55 -24.92
N ASN A 69 -19.84 -9.07 -25.63
CA ASN A 69 -19.89 -7.84 -26.42
C ASN A 69 -20.44 -6.67 -25.59
N GLY A 70 -21.49 -6.00 -26.09
CA GLY A 70 -22.18 -4.92 -25.40
C GLY A 70 -23.17 -5.37 -24.31
N THR A 71 -23.45 -6.68 -24.22
CA THR A 71 -24.54 -7.21 -23.40
C THR A 71 -24.02 -7.66 -22.05
N ARG A 72 -24.64 -7.17 -20.98
CA ARG A 72 -24.37 -7.58 -19.60
C ARG A 72 -24.82 -9.04 -19.39
N ALA A 73 -23.94 -9.87 -18.85
CA ALA A 73 -24.21 -11.26 -18.49
C ALA A 73 -24.37 -11.49 -16.98
N LEU A 74 -23.68 -10.69 -16.15
CA LEU A 74 -23.77 -10.77 -14.69
C LEU A 74 -24.77 -9.75 -14.13
N LYS A 75 -25.60 -10.17 -13.16
CA LYS A 75 -26.62 -9.32 -12.52
C LYS A 75 -26.04 -8.19 -11.64
N ASP A 76 -24.75 -8.22 -11.30
CA ASP A 76 -24.13 -7.17 -10.47
C ASP A 76 -24.11 -5.82 -11.23
N GLU A 77 -24.97 -4.90 -10.80
CA GLU A 77 -25.16 -3.57 -11.39
C GLU A 77 -23.99 -2.62 -11.15
N ARG A 78 -23.06 -2.95 -10.25
CA ARG A 78 -21.86 -2.13 -10.01
C ARG A 78 -20.93 -2.09 -11.22
N PHE A 79 -20.96 -3.13 -12.04
CA PHE A 79 -20.23 -3.18 -13.30
C PHE A 79 -21.04 -2.46 -14.38
N GLU A 80 -20.40 -1.64 -15.20
CA GLU A 80 -21.05 -0.97 -16.33
C GLU A 80 -20.09 -0.89 -17.49
N LEU A 81 -20.60 -1.09 -18.71
CA LEU A 81 -19.83 -0.89 -19.92
C LEU A 81 -19.86 0.59 -20.30
N ALA A 82 -18.85 1.34 -19.88
CA ALA A 82 -18.77 2.79 -20.07
C ALA A 82 -18.40 3.20 -21.50
N GLU A 83 -17.68 2.34 -22.23
CA GLU A 83 -17.37 2.53 -23.64
C GLU A 83 -17.21 1.17 -24.33
N PHE A 84 -17.74 1.05 -25.54
CA PHE A 84 -17.37 0.00 -26.47
C PHE A 84 -17.22 0.58 -27.87
N SER A 85 -15.98 0.66 -28.36
CA SER A 85 -15.64 1.19 -29.67
C SER A 85 -14.67 0.25 -30.40
N ARG A 86 -14.36 0.55 -31.68
CA ARG A 86 -13.42 -0.26 -32.46
C ARG A 86 -11.97 -0.26 -31.94
N ARG A 87 -11.63 0.65 -31.01
CA ARG A 87 -10.27 0.81 -30.49
C ARG A 87 -10.12 0.43 -29.03
N ARG A 88 -11.21 0.49 -28.27
CA ARG A 88 -11.16 0.22 -26.84
C ARG A 88 -12.51 -0.18 -26.30
N LEU A 89 -12.44 -0.95 -25.23
CA LEU A 89 -13.54 -1.28 -24.36
C LEU A 89 -13.19 -0.75 -22.97
N ARG A 90 -14.16 -0.14 -22.28
CA ARG A 90 -13.97 0.39 -20.93
C ARG A 90 -15.07 -0.11 -20.00
N LEU A 91 -14.66 -0.96 -19.05
CA LEU A 91 -15.47 -1.44 -17.95
C LEU A 91 -15.32 -0.52 -16.75
N ARG A 92 -16.43 -0.01 -16.24
CA ARG A 92 -16.49 0.79 -15.00
C ARG A 92 -17.02 -0.09 -13.87
N LEU A 93 -16.30 -0.14 -12.75
CA LEU A 93 -16.73 -0.81 -11.52
C LEU A 93 -16.94 0.24 -10.43
N ALA A 94 -18.17 0.48 -10.03
CA ALA A 94 -18.50 1.38 -8.92
C ALA A 94 -18.46 0.64 -7.56
N ARG A 95 -18.10 1.36 -6.50
CA ARG A 95 -18.06 0.82 -5.12
C ARG A 95 -17.20 -0.44 -5.04
N ALA A 96 -15.93 -0.30 -5.42
CA ALA A 96 -14.95 -1.37 -5.40
C ALA A 96 -14.78 -1.96 -3.99
N ARG A 97 -14.70 -3.28 -3.90
CA ARG A 97 -14.54 -4.06 -2.67
C ARG A 97 -13.27 -4.88 -2.76
N LEU A 98 -12.73 -5.28 -1.62
CA LEU A 98 -11.59 -6.21 -1.55
C LEU A 98 -11.85 -7.54 -2.29
N ASP A 99 -13.11 -7.94 -2.44
CA ASP A 99 -13.52 -9.13 -3.17
C ASP A 99 -13.53 -9.00 -4.68
N ASP A 100 -13.50 -7.77 -5.19
CA ASP A 100 -13.40 -7.52 -6.63
C ASP A 100 -11.95 -7.61 -7.13
N GLU A 101 -10.97 -7.72 -6.22
CA GLU A 101 -9.55 -7.76 -6.55
C GLU A 101 -9.17 -9.00 -7.36
N GLY A 102 -8.28 -8.82 -8.34
CA GLY A 102 -7.72 -9.91 -9.14
C GLY A 102 -7.65 -9.57 -10.62
N GLY A 103 -7.38 -10.59 -11.43
CA GLY A 103 -7.27 -10.46 -12.88
C GLY A 103 -8.63 -10.40 -13.56
N TYR A 104 -8.89 -9.31 -14.28
CA TYR A 104 -10.01 -9.20 -15.21
C TYR A 104 -9.54 -9.59 -16.60
N PHE A 105 -10.26 -10.52 -17.23
CA PHE A 105 -9.84 -11.11 -18.50
C PHE A 105 -10.61 -10.45 -19.64
N CYS A 106 -9.87 -9.90 -20.60
CA CYS A 106 -10.43 -9.46 -21.88
C CYS A 106 -10.05 -10.48 -22.95
N GLN A 107 -11.04 -11.20 -23.46
CA GLN A 107 -10.88 -12.24 -24.46
C GLN A 107 -11.50 -11.77 -25.78
N LEU A 108 -10.71 -11.84 -26.85
CA LEU A 108 -11.12 -11.56 -28.21
C LEU A 108 -11.11 -12.87 -28.98
N TYR A 109 -12.30 -13.33 -29.37
CA TYR A 109 -12.51 -14.54 -30.15
C TYR A 109 -12.53 -14.18 -31.64
N ALA A 110 -11.34 -14.12 -32.24
CA ALA A 110 -11.13 -14.01 -33.68
C ALA A 110 -10.77 -15.40 -34.26
N ASP A 111 -10.14 -15.43 -35.45
CA ASP A 111 -9.56 -16.66 -36.01
C ASP A 111 -8.60 -17.34 -35.01
N ASP A 112 -7.84 -16.52 -34.28
CA ASP A 112 -7.10 -16.91 -33.08
C ASP A 112 -7.73 -16.26 -31.84
N THR A 113 -7.72 -16.97 -30.70
CA THR A 113 -8.20 -16.41 -29.43
C THR A 113 -7.09 -15.62 -28.75
N HIS A 114 -7.26 -14.31 -28.65
CA HIS A 114 -6.35 -13.43 -27.91
C HIS A 114 -6.93 -13.14 -26.53
N HIS A 115 -6.09 -13.20 -25.49
CA HIS A 115 -6.50 -12.81 -24.15
C HIS A 115 -5.47 -11.88 -23.51
N GLN A 116 -5.96 -10.96 -22.70
CA GLN A 116 -5.13 -10.11 -21.85
C GLN A 116 -5.77 -9.98 -20.47
N ILE A 117 -4.94 -9.78 -19.46
CA ILE A 117 -5.34 -9.67 -18.06
C ILE A 117 -5.04 -8.26 -17.56
N ALA A 118 -6.05 -7.57 -17.05
CA ALA A 118 -5.89 -6.35 -16.26
C ALA A 118 -6.03 -6.70 -14.78
N THR A 119 -4.98 -6.50 -13.98
CA THR A 119 -5.06 -6.76 -12.54
C THR A 119 -5.65 -5.54 -11.82
N LEU A 120 -6.81 -5.71 -11.18
CA LEU A 120 -7.38 -4.73 -10.27
C LEU A 120 -6.77 -4.93 -8.89
N THR A 121 -6.14 -3.90 -8.33
CA THR A 121 -5.67 -3.83 -6.94
C THR A 121 -6.56 -2.88 -6.14
N VAL A 122 -7.07 -3.32 -5.00
CA VAL A 122 -7.88 -2.46 -4.12
C VAL A 122 -7.06 -2.07 -2.90
N LEU A 123 -6.92 -0.76 -2.66
CA LEU A 123 -6.19 -0.23 -1.53
C LEU A 123 -7.12 0.16 -0.39
N VAL A 124 -6.66 -0.07 0.84
CA VAL A 124 -7.35 0.36 2.05
C VAL A 124 -6.41 1.32 2.79
N PRO A 125 -6.68 2.64 2.81
CA PRO A 125 -5.86 3.59 3.53
C PRO A 125 -5.95 3.33 5.04
N PRO A 126 -4.85 3.49 5.80
CA PRO A 126 -4.90 3.41 7.24
C PRO A 126 -5.64 4.61 7.83
N GLU A 127 -6.39 4.35 8.89
CA GLU A 127 -6.86 5.37 9.83
C GLU A 127 -5.67 5.98 10.62
N PRO A 128 -5.87 7.11 11.32
CA PRO A 128 -4.90 7.59 12.30
C PRO A 128 -4.48 6.47 13.26
N PRO A 129 -3.17 6.19 13.41
CA PRO A 129 -2.72 5.12 14.29
C PRO A 129 -3.16 5.36 15.73
N LEU A 130 -3.33 4.28 16.49
CA LEU A 130 -3.58 4.36 17.92
C LEU A 130 -2.26 4.18 18.67
N VAL A 131 -1.96 5.05 19.63
CA VAL A 131 -0.74 4.95 20.45
C VAL A 131 -1.12 4.62 21.88
N GLN A 132 -0.47 3.61 22.45
CA GLN A 132 -0.73 3.10 23.80
C GLN A 132 0.60 2.89 24.54
N ALA A 133 0.62 3.20 25.83
CA ALA A 133 1.71 2.87 26.73
C ALA A 133 1.42 1.58 27.48
N GLY A 134 2.41 0.69 27.59
CA GLY A 134 2.27 -0.58 28.32
C GLY A 134 2.26 -0.43 29.84
N ALA A 135 2.77 0.69 30.36
CA ALA A 135 2.83 1.02 31.78
C ALA A 135 2.87 2.54 31.97
N LEU A 136 2.82 2.99 33.22
CA LEU A 136 3.13 4.38 33.57
C LEU A 136 4.59 4.69 33.23
N ALA A 137 4.87 5.89 32.74
CA ALA A 137 6.24 6.33 32.49
C ALA A 137 6.87 6.77 33.81
N VAL A 138 7.90 6.07 34.27
CA VAL A 138 8.65 6.40 35.50
C VAL A 138 10.09 6.73 35.11
N GLU A 139 10.65 7.77 35.73
CA GLU A 139 12.04 8.18 35.48
C GLU A 139 13.02 7.02 35.66
N GLY A 140 13.81 6.75 34.61
CA GLY A 140 14.84 5.70 34.60
C GLY A 140 14.32 4.28 34.31
N GLU A 141 13.02 4.04 34.37
CA GLU A 141 12.42 2.74 34.07
C GLU A 141 12.17 2.55 32.57
N GLU A 142 12.09 1.31 32.11
CA GLU A 142 11.81 1.02 30.69
C GLU A 142 10.31 1.19 30.40
N LEU A 143 10.00 2.06 29.45
CA LEU A 143 8.64 2.28 28.94
C LEU A 143 8.52 1.68 27.53
N GLU A 144 7.50 0.85 27.34
CA GLU A 144 7.10 0.34 26.03
C GLU A 144 5.89 1.12 25.50
N LEU A 145 6.04 1.71 24.31
CA LEU A 145 4.97 2.35 23.56
C LEU A 145 4.64 1.53 22.32
N THR A 146 3.36 1.27 22.11
CA THR A 146 2.85 0.55 20.93
C THR A 146 2.03 1.50 20.08
N CYS A 147 2.39 1.59 18.80
CA CYS A 147 1.60 2.24 17.77
C CYS A 147 0.91 1.19 16.92
N LEU A 148 -0.39 1.35 16.69
CA LEU A 148 -1.26 0.34 16.13
C LEU A 148 -2.03 0.87 14.92
N VAL A 149 -2.01 0.12 13.82
CA VAL A 149 -2.89 0.30 12.65
C VAL A 149 -3.65 -1.00 12.45
N PRO A 150 -4.93 -1.06 12.84
CA PRO A 150 -5.70 -2.31 12.78
C PRO A 150 -6.00 -2.78 11.36
N ARG A 151 -6.10 -1.86 10.41
CA ARG A 151 -6.58 -2.13 9.06
C ARG A 151 -5.88 -1.26 8.01
N ALA A 152 -5.09 -1.88 7.14
CA ALA A 152 -4.55 -1.27 5.92
C ALA A 152 -4.35 -2.30 4.81
N ARG A 153 -4.28 -1.87 3.54
CA ARG A 153 -3.89 -2.70 2.40
C ARG A 153 -3.20 -1.84 1.34
N PRO A 154 -1.91 -2.08 1.03
CA PRO A 154 -0.96 -3.01 1.66
C PRO A 154 -0.61 -2.65 3.12
N PRO A 155 0.28 -3.38 3.82
CA PRO A 155 0.76 -2.93 5.13
C PRO A 155 1.34 -1.50 5.06
N ALA A 156 0.78 -0.58 5.84
CA ALA A 156 1.37 0.72 6.11
C ALA A 156 2.69 0.59 6.88
N THR A 157 3.65 1.45 6.55
CA THR A 157 4.93 1.55 7.26
C THR A 157 4.77 2.49 8.45
N LEU A 158 5.13 2.00 9.64
CA LEU A 158 5.05 2.73 10.90
C LEU A 158 6.44 3.19 11.35
N ARG A 159 6.54 4.46 11.73
CA ARG A 159 7.77 5.11 12.24
C ARG A 159 7.47 5.97 13.46
N TRP A 160 8.45 6.13 14.31
CA TRP A 160 8.36 6.97 15.51
C TRP A 160 9.24 8.20 15.36
N TYR A 161 8.76 9.35 15.82
CA TYR A 161 9.49 10.60 15.77
C TYR A 161 9.45 11.34 17.12
N ARG A 162 10.57 11.98 17.47
CA ARG A 162 10.67 12.98 18.53
C ARG A 162 11.47 14.17 18.00
N ASP A 163 10.91 15.37 18.07
CA ASP A 163 11.58 16.59 17.57
C ASP A 163 12.14 16.44 16.14
N ARG A 164 11.35 15.81 15.25
CA ARG A 164 11.69 15.47 13.85
C ARG A 164 12.80 14.43 13.67
N ARG A 165 13.30 13.82 14.74
CA ARG A 165 14.27 12.71 14.68
C ARG A 165 13.55 11.38 14.77
N GLU A 166 13.88 10.48 13.86
CA GLU A 166 13.33 9.12 13.86
C GLU A 166 13.89 8.32 15.05
N LEU A 167 13.01 7.62 15.75
CA LEU A 167 13.35 6.73 16.85
C LEU A 167 13.29 5.27 16.39
N PRO A 168 14.18 4.39 16.89
CA PRO A 168 14.25 3.00 16.45
C PRO A 168 13.09 2.17 17.01
N GLY A 169 11.97 2.15 16.29
CA GLY A 169 10.84 1.26 16.57
C GLY A 169 10.97 -0.10 15.87
N ARG A 170 10.37 -1.14 16.47
CA ARG A 170 10.27 -2.48 15.88
C ARG A 170 8.87 -2.69 15.32
N SER A 171 8.76 -2.69 14.00
CA SER A 171 7.50 -2.86 13.29
C SER A 171 7.23 -4.31 12.92
N SER A 172 5.97 -4.74 13.03
CA SER A 172 5.50 -6.08 12.64
C SER A 172 4.08 -5.96 12.07
N HIS A 173 3.71 -6.92 11.22
CA HIS A 173 2.37 -6.99 10.68
C HIS A 173 1.87 -8.43 10.60
N ARG A 174 0.55 -8.57 10.60
CA ARG A 174 -0.17 -9.82 10.43
C ARG A 174 -1.25 -9.60 9.37
N GLN A 175 -1.40 -10.56 8.47
CA GLN A 175 -2.50 -10.55 7.51
C GLN A 175 -3.78 -11.07 8.18
N GLU A 176 -4.87 -10.32 8.03
CA GLU A 176 -6.22 -10.66 8.51
C GLU A 176 -7.19 -10.62 7.32
N GLY A 177 -7.43 -11.79 6.73
CA GLY A 177 -8.16 -11.90 5.47
C GLY A 177 -7.40 -11.21 4.32
N LYS A 178 -7.99 -10.15 3.77
CA LYS A 178 -7.38 -9.32 2.71
C LYS A 178 -6.77 -8.02 3.24
N VAL A 179 -6.89 -7.71 4.52
CA VAL A 179 -6.26 -6.53 5.11
C VAL A 179 -5.12 -6.94 6.01
N PHE A 180 -4.37 -5.95 6.48
CA PHE A 180 -3.28 -6.14 7.40
C PHE A 180 -3.55 -5.38 8.68
N TRP A 181 -3.21 -6.04 9.78
CA TRP A 181 -3.05 -5.47 11.10
C TRP A 181 -1.56 -5.23 11.32
N GLN A 182 -1.16 -4.03 11.73
CA GLN A 182 0.25 -3.73 11.96
C GLN A 182 0.47 -2.98 13.27
N ARG A 183 1.63 -3.21 13.87
CA ARG A 183 2.08 -2.45 15.03
C ARG A 183 3.55 -2.09 14.95
N SER A 184 3.93 -1.04 15.65
CA SER A 184 5.32 -0.68 15.91
C SER A 184 5.53 -0.44 17.39
N VAL A 185 6.55 -1.09 17.95
CA VAL A 185 6.90 -1.01 19.37
C VAL A 185 8.15 -0.15 19.54
N LEU A 186 8.06 0.89 20.35
CA LEU A 186 9.18 1.74 20.75
C LEU A 186 9.47 1.49 22.23
N ARG A 187 10.74 1.18 22.56
CA ARG A 187 11.21 1.06 23.95
C ARG A 187 12.16 2.21 24.26
N LEU A 188 11.94 2.87 25.39
CA LEU A 188 12.76 3.99 25.85
C LEU A 188 12.84 4.00 27.37
N ARG A 189 13.85 4.68 27.92
CA ARG A 189 13.94 5.00 29.35
C ARG A 189 13.76 6.51 29.50
N PRO A 190 12.59 7.00 29.94
CA PRO A 190 12.33 8.42 30.02
C PRO A 190 13.02 9.03 31.24
N GLU A 191 13.41 10.29 31.15
CA GLU A 191 13.91 11.07 32.28
C GLU A 191 12.95 12.19 32.66
N ARG A 192 13.13 12.82 33.82
CA ARG A 192 12.30 13.97 34.26
C ARG A 192 12.20 15.09 33.22
N ARG A 193 13.25 15.30 32.42
CA ARG A 193 13.30 16.30 31.34
C ARG A 193 12.43 15.96 30.14
N ASP A 194 12.05 14.69 29.98
CA ASP A 194 11.16 14.23 28.91
C ASP A 194 9.68 14.35 29.29
N HIS A 195 9.35 14.74 30.53
CA HIS A 195 7.97 15.03 30.93
C HIS A 195 7.38 16.15 30.07
N GLY A 196 6.22 15.89 29.46
CA GLY A 196 5.57 16.79 28.50
C GLY A 196 6.13 16.70 27.08
N ALA A 197 7.20 15.93 26.83
CA ALA A 197 7.70 15.74 25.47
C ALA A 197 6.70 14.96 24.61
N VAL A 198 6.61 15.33 23.33
CA VAL A 198 5.66 14.72 22.39
C VAL A 198 6.40 13.74 21.47
N LEU A 199 5.98 12.49 21.52
CA LEU A 199 6.35 11.45 20.58
C LEU A 199 5.28 11.34 19.51
N THR A 200 5.64 11.18 18.25
CA THR A 200 4.68 11.04 17.15
C THR A 200 4.86 9.70 16.48
N CYS A 201 3.79 8.91 16.41
CA CYS A 201 3.74 7.78 15.48
C CYS A 201 3.27 8.25 14.12
N GLU A 202 4.03 7.93 13.08
CA GLU A 202 3.71 8.18 11.68
C GLU A 202 3.35 6.87 10.98
N ALA A 203 2.19 6.84 10.31
CA ALA A 203 1.84 5.81 9.34
C ALA A 203 1.89 6.36 7.91
N SER A 204 2.69 5.69 7.08
CA SER A 204 2.83 5.95 5.66
C SER A 204 2.23 4.84 4.82
N HIS A 205 1.54 5.18 3.74
CA HIS A 205 0.82 4.21 2.92
C HIS A 205 0.58 4.75 1.50
N PRO A 206 0.65 3.91 0.44
CA PRO A 206 0.49 4.37 -0.96
C PRO A 206 -0.91 4.88 -1.30
N ALA A 207 -1.93 4.48 -0.55
CA ALA A 207 -3.29 5.00 -0.70
C ALA A 207 -3.48 6.42 -0.14
N LEU A 208 -2.52 6.89 0.66
CA LEU A 208 -2.48 8.29 1.07
C LEU A 208 -1.87 9.10 -0.08
N GLY A 209 -2.38 10.31 -0.34
CA GLY A 209 -1.85 11.17 -1.39
C GLY A 209 -0.33 11.35 -1.26
N ARG A 210 0.35 11.72 -2.35
CA ARG A 210 1.82 11.85 -2.35
C ARG A 210 2.27 12.79 -1.21
N GLY A 211 3.14 12.28 -0.33
CA GLY A 211 3.64 13.03 0.83
C GLY A 211 2.68 13.09 2.03
N GLN A 212 1.44 12.61 1.90
CA GLN A 212 0.51 12.53 3.02
C GLN A 212 0.82 11.36 3.94
N ARG A 213 0.67 11.61 5.24
CA ARG A 213 0.93 10.67 6.33
C ARG A 213 -0.15 10.82 7.38
N ARG A 214 -0.41 9.75 8.13
CA ARG A 214 -1.25 9.80 9.34
C ARG A 214 -0.34 9.92 10.55
N LEU A 215 -0.55 10.95 11.35
CA LEU A 215 0.28 11.27 12.51
C LEU A 215 -0.57 11.18 13.77
N THR A 216 -0.05 10.51 14.78
CA THR A 216 -0.67 10.44 16.11
C THR A 216 0.34 10.88 17.16
N PRO A 217 0.17 12.06 17.78
CA PRO A 217 1.01 12.51 18.87
C PRO A 217 0.66 11.78 20.17
N PHE A 218 1.66 11.57 21.01
CA PHE A 218 1.59 10.98 22.33
C PHE A 218 2.47 11.80 23.27
N GLN A 219 1.85 12.43 24.26
CA GLN A 219 2.56 13.24 25.25
C GLN A 219 3.03 12.35 26.40
N LEU A 220 4.34 12.38 26.69
CA LEU A 220 4.91 11.64 27.81
C LEU A 220 4.52 12.28 29.14
N ASP A 221 3.93 11.48 30.02
CA ASP A 221 3.67 11.85 31.41
C ASP A 221 4.62 11.08 32.33
N VAL A 222 5.85 11.58 32.46
CA VAL A 222 6.91 10.91 33.23
C VAL A 222 6.77 11.25 34.72
N GLN A 223 6.62 10.25 35.56
CA GLN A 223 6.63 10.37 37.02
C GLN A 223 8.06 10.38 37.55
N TYR A 224 8.34 11.26 38.51
CA TYR A 224 9.65 11.42 39.12
C TYR A 224 9.52 12.00 40.53
N PRO A 225 10.43 11.63 41.46
CA PRO A 225 10.36 12.08 42.84
C PRO A 225 10.57 13.61 42.96
N PRO A 226 9.94 14.25 43.96
CA PRO A 226 10.09 15.68 44.16
C PRO A 226 11.52 16.06 44.54
N SER A 227 12.00 17.16 43.97
CA SER A 227 13.25 17.81 44.35
C SER A 227 12.96 19.24 44.81
N ALA A 228 13.52 19.63 45.95
CA ALA A 228 13.36 20.97 46.52
C ALA A 228 14.69 21.73 46.49
N ARG A 229 14.64 23.01 46.12
CA ARG A 229 15.78 23.94 46.19
C ARG A 229 15.36 25.21 46.93
N ILE A 230 16.16 25.63 47.89
CA ILE A 230 15.91 26.85 48.66
C ILE A 230 16.69 28.00 48.03
N HIS A 231 15.98 29.04 47.64
CA HIS A 231 16.53 30.27 47.08
C HIS A 231 16.34 31.41 48.08
N PRO A 232 17.43 31.95 48.65
CA PRO A 232 17.31 33.12 49.51
C PRO A 232 17.06 34.37 48.67
N SER A 233 16.30 35.33 49.21
CA SER A 233 16.08 36.63 48.59
C SER A 233 17.35 37.49 48.51
N GLN A 234 18.36 37.18 49.33
CA GLN A 234 19.64 37.89 49.43
C GLN A 234 20.77 36.90 49.71
N SER A 235 21.94 37.09 49.10
CA SER A 235 23.13 36.24 49.32
C SER A 235 24.00 36.67 50.50
N VAL A 236 23.88 37.92 50.94
CA VAL A 236 24.61 38.50 52.08
C VAL A 236 23.60 39.18 52.98
N LEU A 237 23.69 38.93 54.29
CA LEU A 237 22.75 39.44 55.29
C LEU A 237 23.48 40.28 56.33
N ARG A 238 22.85 41.37 56.76
CA ARG A 238 23.28 42.23 57.87
C ARG A 238 22.24 42.19 58.99
N GLN A 239 22.66 42.62 60.18
CA GLN A 239 21.77 42.74 61.32
C GLN A 239 20.66 43.77 61.01
N GLY A 240 19.41 43.33 61.12
CA GLY A 240 18.22 44.13 60.78
C GLY A 240 17.60 43.78 59.42
N ASP A 241 18.27 43.00 58.57
CA ASP A 241 17.73 42.58 57.28
C ASP A 241 16.62 41.52 57.45
N THR A 242 15.58 41.60 56.61
CA THR A 242 14.55 40.56 56.50
C THR A 242 14.90 39.60 55.38
N LEU A 243 15.15 38.33 55.72
CA LEU A 243 15.43 37.25 54.78
C LEU A 243 14.14 36.52 54.41
N VAL A 244 13.89 36.34 53.11
CA VAL A 244 12.83 35.47 52.59
C VAL A 244 13.48 34.27 51.91
N LEU A 245 13.11 33.07 52.33
CA LEU A 245 13.55 31.82 51.71
C LEU A 245 12.42 31.28 50.83
N THR A 246 12.68 31.15 49.53
CA THR A 246 11.73 30.57 48.58
C THR A 246 12.09 29.11 48.32
N CYS A 247 11.18 28.19 48.59
CA CYS A 247 11.36 26.78 48.27
C CYS A 247 10.77 26.48 46.87
N ALA A 248 11.64 26.22 45.90
CA ALA A 248 11.25 25.75 44.57
C ALA A 248 11.20 24.21 44.56
N VAL A 249 10.00 23.65 44.40
CA VAL A 249 9.77 22.19 44.36
C VAL A 249 9.40 21.76 42.94
N SER A 250 9.96 20.65 42.48
CA SER A 250 9.66 20.03 41.18
C SER A 250 9.44 18.52 41.38
N GLY A 251 8.28 17.99 41.02
CA GLY A 251 7.92 16.57 41.12
C GLY A 251 6.72 16.25 40.22
N ASN A 252 6.56 14.97 39.85
CA ASN A 252 5.35 14.47 39.19
C ASN A 252 5.00 13.07 39.76
N PRO A 253 3.84 12.87 40.42
CA PRO A 253 2.76 13.85 40.65
C PRO A 253 3.20 15.10 41.43
N ARG A 254 2.46 16.21 41.23
CA ARG A 254 2.71 17.49 41.92
C ARG A 254 2.46 17.40 43.41
#